data_AF-A0A345ILW1-F1
#
_entry.id   AF-A0A345ILW1-F1
#
_cell.length_a   1.000
_cell.length_b   1.000
_cell.length_c   1.000
_cell.angle_alpha   90.00
_cell.angle_beta   90.00
_cell.angle_gamma   90.00
#
_symmetry.space_group_name_H-M   'P 1'
#
loop_
_entity.id
_entity.type
_entity.pdbx_description
1 polymer ?
#
loop_
_entity_poly.entity_id
_entity_poly.type
_entity_poly.pdbx_seq_one_letter_code
_entity_poly.pdbx_strand_id
1 'polypeptide(L)'
;MHKIALPLLTFTLLLTGCTDITTPPPTPDPGQVTPVGSFTLSVPASLSVAPGQAVTLTPQVSLGSYSGTVTLDVLAPSLAVTRSGDSFILTPTATGSYAVTVTARGSDGQVKTGVTVVTVTAAQQPQPQPEPQPKPVFLPAPGAAVGSGDGTKEGTVYVSPSAQEAEVLALVNEVRTKGTLQGAPATAGTCVDSSFSPRPALTYNGLFAFAARKHAEYLANAGYGDGHNETQTGSPYFYGANMTARVQRAYSEQAGLSTPFYGSEISTAARNDAQETVKAWLVSPVHCQVLMRADYKQMGSGMATGPLNPSQGFWGTTWVMVFSR
;
A
#
# COMPACT_ATOMS: atom_id res chain seq x y z
N MET A 1 -48.15 -41.32 8.70
CA MET A 1 -48.63 -41.05 7.32
C MET A 1 -47.59 -40.13 6.67
N HIS A 2 -46.90 -40.40 5.57
CA HIS A 2 -46.76 -41.50 4.63
C HIS A 2 -45.27 -41.52 4.23
N LYS A 3 -44.58 -42.65 4.36
CA LYS A 3 -43.32 -42.94 3.67
C LYS A 3 -43.71 -43.52 2.31
N ILE A 4 -43.19 -42.97 1.22
CA ILE A 4 -43.35 -43.58 -0.12
C ILE A 4 -41.97 -44.02 -0.60
N ALA A 5 -41.91 -45.29 -0.96
CA ALA A 5 -40.76 -46.04 -1.44
C ALA A 5 -40.58 -45.92 -2.97
N LEU A 6 -39.38 -46.31 -3.40
CA LEU A 6 -38.82 -46.37 -4.76
C LEU A 6 -39.74 -46.99 -5.84
N PRO A 7 -39.35 -46.90 -7.13
CA PRO A 7 -38.77 -48.12 -7.70
C PRO A 7 -37.48 -47.93 -8.51
N LEU A 8 -36.61 -48.93 -8.35
CA LEU A 8 -35.49 -49.30 -9.22
C LEU A 8 -36.08 -49.86 -10.53
N LEU A 9 -35.67 -49.35 -11.69
CA LEU A 9 -36.05 -49.91 -12.99
C LEU A 9 -34.86 -50.68 -13.58
N THR A 10 -35.00 -52.00 -13.62
CA THR A 10 -34.14 -52.91 -14.39
C THR A 10 -34.90 -53.28 -15.66
N PHE A 11 -34.33 -53.06 -16.85
CA PHE A 11 -34.86 -53.65 -18.07
C PHE A 11 -33.73 -54.21 -18.94
N THR A 12 -33.83 -55.52 -19.14
CA THR A 12 -33.03 -56.38 -20.01
C THR A 12 -33.51 -56.24 -21.45
N LEU A 13 -32.60 -56.22 -22.44
CA LEU A 13 -32.97 -56.56 -23.82
C LEU A 13 -31.92 -57.45 -24.49
N LEU A 14 -32.47 -58.43 -25.19
CA LEU A 14 -31.91 -59.61 -25.81
C LEU A 14 -30.88 -59.34 -26.92
N LEU A 15 -29.90 -60.23 -27.05
CA LEU A 15 -29.46 -60.69 -28.37
C LEU A 15 -29.44 -62.21 -28.42
N THR A 16 -30.42 -62.75 -29.15
CA THR A 16 -30.48 -64.10 -29.70
C THR A 16 -29.38 -64.30 -30.75
N GLY A 17 -28.80 -65.50 -30.78
CA GLY A 17 -27.62 -65.83 -31.57
C GLY A 17 -27.86 -66.08 -33.06
N CYS A 18 -26.75 -66.03 -33.80
CA CYS A 18 -26.53 -66.76 -35.04
C CYS A 18 -25.13 -67.40 -34.95
N THR A 19 -25.08 -68.70 -35.19
CA THR A 19 -23.89 -69.54 -35.29
C THR A 19 -23.25 -69.47 -36.67
N ASP A 20 -21.93 -69.62 -36.69
CA ASP A 20 -21.06 -70.10 -37.77
C ASP A 20 -21.08 -69.41 -39.15
N ILE A 21 -20.08 -68.55 -39.36
CA ILE A 21 -19.30 -68.54 -40.60
C ILE A 21 -17.82 -68.59 -40.21
N THR A 22 -17.15 -69.67 -40.59
CA THR A 22 -15.70 -69.83 -40.58
C THR A 22 -15.06 -68.76 -41.48
N THR A 23 -14.71 -67.61 -40.92
CA THR A 23 -13.75 -66.71 -41.55
C THR A 23 -12.34 -67.21 -41.24
N PRO A 24 -11.46 -67.39 -42.25
CA PRO A 24 -10.07 -67.72 -42.01
C PRO A 24 -9.43 -66.67 -41.09
N PRO A 25 -8.44 -67.02 -40.25
CA PRO A 25 -7.75 -66.05 -39.42
C PRO A 25 -7.28 -64.90 -40.33
N PRO A 26 -7.52 -63.62 -39.96
CA PRO A 26 -7.03 -62.52 -40.75
C PRO A 26 -5.53 -62.71 -40.92
N THR A 27 -5.10 -62.76 -42.18
CA THR A 27 -3.70 -62.78 -42.57
C THR A 27 -3.05 -61.57 -41.90
N PRO A 28 -1.99 -61.73 -41.09
CA PRO A 28 -1.34 -60.57 -40.47
C PRO A 28 -0.87 -59.65 -41.59
N ASP A 29 -1.42 -58.44 -41.61
CA ASP A 29 -1.04 -57.38 -42.54
C ASP A 29 0.47 -57.14 -42.43
N PRO A 30 1.28 -57.34 -43.50
CA PRO A 30 2.74 -57.29 -43.42
C PRO A 30 3.33 -55.89 -43.16
N GLY A 31 2.51 -54.89 -42.83
CA GLY A 31 2.93 -53.51 -42.59
C GLY A 31 2.50 -52.91 -41.25
N GLN A 32 1.66 -53.57 -40.44
CA GLN A 32 1.30 -53.03 -39.12
C GLN A 32 2.36 -53.42 -38.08
N VAL A 33 3.33 -52.52 -37.89
CA VAL A 33 4.21 -52.57 -36.72
C VAL A 33 3.32 -52.35 -35.49
N THR A 34 3.01 -53.43 -34.76
CA THR A 34 2.31 -53.33 -33.48
C THR A 34 3.15 -52.44 -32.56
N PRO A 35 2.62 -51.33 -32.03
CA PRO A 35 3.37 -50.49 -31.11
C PRO A 35 3.92 -51.30 -29.93
N VAL A 36 5.16 -51.05 -29.55
CA VAL A 36 5.84 -51.73 -28.43
C VAL A 36 6.16 -50.68 -27.37
N GLY A 37 6.06 -51.04 -26.09
CA GLY A 37 6.38 -50.15 -24.97
C GLY A 37 5.14 -49.57 -24.28
N SER A 38 5.34 -48.56 -23.45
CA SER A 38 4.26 -47.90 -22.69
C SER A 38 4.53 -46.42 -22.56
N PHE A 39 3.48 -45.60 -22.67
CA PHE A 39 3.55 -44.17 -22.43
C PHE A 39 2.96 -43.80 -21.06
N THR A 40 3.31 -42.62 -20.57
CA THR A 40 2.70 -42.01 -19.37
C THR A 40 1.96 -40.74 -19.73
N LEU A 41 0.91 -40.44 -18.96
CA LEU A 41 0.16 -39.20 -19.02
C LEU A 41 0.33 -38.49 -17.68
N SER A 42 0.78 -37.25 -17.71
CA SER A 42 0.81 -36.35 -16.56
C SER A 42 -0.11 -35.16 -16.84
N VAL A 43 -1.00 -34.87 -15.90
CA VAL A 43 -1.95 -33.76 -15.97
C VAL A 43 -1.73 -32.91 -14.72
N PRO A 44 -1.72 -31.57 -14.82
CA PRO A 44 -1.68 -30.71 -13.64
C PRO A 44 -2.79 -31.09 -12.66
N ALA A 45 -2.49 -31.23 -11.37
CA ALA A 45 -3.48 -31.65 -10.37
C ALA A 45 -4.62 -30.62 -10.20
N SER A 46 -4.30 -29.32 -10.36
CA SER A 46 -5.29 -28.25 -10.33
C SER A 46 -4.87 -27.06 -11.19
N LEU A 47 -5.86 -26.31 -11.64
CA LEU A 47 -5.72 -25.04 -12.35
C LEU A 47 -6.63 -24.00 -11.67
N SER A 48 -6.18 -22.75 -11.58
CA SER A 48 -6.95 -21.66 -10.99
C SER A 48 -7.12 -20.53 -12.00
N VAL A 49 -8.34 -20.01 -12.15
CA VAL A 49 -8.67 -18.98 -13.14
C VAL A 49 -9.84 -18.11 -12.66
N ALA A 50 -9.89 -16.85 -13.08
CA ALA A 50 -11.02 -15.95 -12.81
C ALA A 50 -12.20 -16.23 -13.77
N PRO A 51 -13.46 -15.94 -13.39
CA PRO A 51 -14.61 -16.06 -14.27
C PRO A 51 -14.41 -15.30 -15.58
N GLY A 52 -14.71 -15.93 -16.72
CA GLY A 52 -14.58 -15.33 -18.05
C GLY A 52 -13.16 -15.24 -18.60
N GLN A 53 -12.14 -15.67 -17.84
CA GLN A 53 -10.77 -15.81 -18.33
C GLN A 53 -10.53 -17.24 -18.81
N ALA A 54 -9.85 -17.38 -19.94
CA ALA A 54 -9.48 -18.69 -20.47
C ALA A 54 -8.25 -19.24 -19.73
N VAL A 55 -8.23 -20.53 -19.42
CA VAL A 55 -7.06 -21.24 -18.87
C VAL A 55 -6.62 -22.34 -19.81
N THR A 56 -5.31 -22.44 -20.02
CA THR A 56 -4.71 -23.47 -20.88
C THR A 56 -4.33 -24.69 -20.04
N LEU A 57 -4.94 -25.83 -20.36
CA LEU A 57 -4.55 -27.14 -19.87
C LEU A 57 -3.59 -27.78 -20.89
N THR A 58 -2.36 -28.05 -20.47
CA THR A 58 -1.34 -28.70 -21.31
C THR A 58 -0.93 -30.04 -20.70
N PRO A 59 -1.62 -31.14 -21.05
CA PRO A 59 -1.23 -32.48 -20.63
C PRO A 59 0.16 -32.84 -21.17
N GLN A 60 0.93 -33.60 -20.39
CA GLN A 60 2.25 -34.08 -20.80
C GLN A 60 2.17 -35.57 -21.07
N VAL A 61 2.46 -35.97 -22.31
CA VAL A 61 2.60 -37.36 -22.70
C VAL A 61 4.08 -37.67 -22.85
N SER A 62 4.58 -38.63 -22.06
CA SER A 62 5.95 -39.16 -22.26
C SER A 62 5.86 -40.52 -22.92
N LEU A 63 6.43 -40.63 -24.12
CA LEU A 63 6.37 -41.87 -24.90
C LEU A 63 7.30 -42.95 -24.34
N GLY A 64 8.40 -42.59 -23.66
CA GLY A 64 9.34 -43.59 -23.14
C GLY A 64 9.84 -44.53 -24.25
N SER A 65 9.52 -45.82 -24.14
CA SER A 65 9.80 -46.85 -25.15
C SER A 65 8.67 -47.06 -26.17
N TYR A 66 7.57 -46.32 -26.06
CA TYR A 66 6.38 -46.43 -26.90
C TYR A 66 6.66 -45.99 -28.35
N SER A 67 6.45 -46.88 -29.31
CA SER A 67 6.67 -46.63 -30.74
C SER A 67 5.42 -46.22 -31.53
N GLY A 68 4.25 -46.16 -30.89
CA GLY A 68 2.99 -45.77 -31.53
C GLY A 68 2.66 -44.27 -31.45
N THR A 69 1.49 -43.89 -31.96
CA THR A 69 0.96 -42.52 -31.79
C THR A 69 0.00 -42.44 -30.62
N VAL A 70 -0.06 -41.29 -29.96
CA VAL A 70 -0.98 -41.02 -28.85
C VAL A 70 -1.88 -39.85 -29.21
N THR A 71 -3.18 -40.03 -29.00
CA THR A 71 -4.20 -38.98 -29.18
C THR A 71 -4.74 -38.55 -27.82
N LEU A 72 -5.01 -37.25 -27.67
CA LEU A 72 -5.56 -36.67 -26.45
C LEU A 72 -7.01 -36.23 -26.67
N ASP A 73 -7.86 -36.61 -25.72
CA ASP A 73 -9.25 -36.18 -25.59
C ASP A 73 -9.50 -35.55 -24.22
N VAL A 74 -10.39 -34.55 -24.17
CA VAL A 74 -10.77 -33.88 -22.93
C VAL A 74 -12.28 -33.88 -22.77
N LEU A 75 -12.72 -34.26 -21.56
CA LEU A 75 -14.10 -34.20 -21.13
C LEU A 75 -14.23 -33.19 -19.99
N ALA A 76 -14.96 -32.10 -20.24
CA ALA A 76 -15.30 -31.08 -19.26
C ALA A 76 -16.76 -30.63 -19.48
N PRO A 77 -17.76 -31.34 -18.91
CA PRO A 77 -19.17 -31.15 -19.26
C PRO A 77 -19.72 -29.75 -18.94
N SER A 78 -19.05 -29.03 -18.02
CA SER A 78 -19.47 -27.72 -17.54
C SER A 78 -18.59 -26.56 -18.02
N LEU A 79 -17.66 -26.82 -18.95
CA LEU A 79 -16.73 -25.81 -19.48
C LEU A 79 -16.77 -25.81 -21.00
N ALA A 80 -16.63 -24.62 -21.59
CA ALA A 80 -16.32 -24.53 -23.01
C ALA A 80 -14.86 -24.96 -23.23
N VAL A 81 -14.63 -25.93 -24.12
CA VAL A 81 -13.31 -26.49 -24.43
C VAL A 81 -12.96 -26.22 -25.88
N THR A 82 -11.83 -25.57 -26.12
CA THR A 82 -11.26 -25.37 -27.46
C THR A 82 -9.91 -26.07 -27.55
N ARG A 83 -9.71 -26.93 -28.54
CA ARG A 83 -8.42 -27.59 -28.77
C ARG A 83 -7.44 -26.64 -29.47
N SER A 84 -6.23 -26.55 -28.96
CA SER A 84 -5.13 -25.76 -29.52
C SER A 84 -3.87 -26.63 -29.55
N GLY A 85 -3.67 -27.39 -30.64
CA GLY A 85 -2.63 -28.40 -30.74
C GLY A 85 -2.82 -29.52 -29.70
N ASP A 86 -1.82 -29.72 -28.84
CA ASP A 86 -1.83 -30.67 -27.72
C ASP A 86 -2.33 -30.04 -26.41
N SER A 87 -2.75 -28.77 -26.44
CA SER A 87 -3.35 -28.07 -25.30
C SER A 87 -4.85 -27.86 -25.48
N PHE A 88 -5.54 -27.66 -24.36
CA PHE A 88 -6.97 -27.40 -24.29
C PHE A 88 -7.22 -26.09 -23.58
N ILE A 89 -7.91 -25.17 -24.24
CA ILE A 89 -8.30 -23.88 -23.67
C ILE A 89 -9.68 -24.07 -23.04
N LEU A 90 -9.78 -23.83 -21.73
CA LEU A 90 -10.98 -23.99 -20.93
C LEU A 90 -11.49 -22.62 -20.53
N THR A 91 -12.75 -22.30 -20.85
CA THR A 91 -13.36 -21.00 -20.52
C THR A 91 -14.55 -21.19 -19.58
N PRO A 92 -14.38 -20.97 -18.27
CA PRO A 92 -15.47 -21.02 -17.31
C PRO A 92 -16.31 -19.74 -17.32
N THR A 93 -17.63 -19.90 -17.28
CA THR A 93 -18.60 -18.80 -17.26
C THR A 93 -19.16 -18.52 -15.86
N ALA A 94 -18.95 -19.42 -14.90
CA ALA A 94 -19.41 -19.29 -13.52
C ALA A 94 -18.31 -19.67 -12.52
N THR A 95 -18.46 -19.19 -11.29
CA THR A 95 -17.60 -19.58 -10.17
C THR A 95 -17.91 -20.99 -9.71
N GLY A 96 -16.88 -21.76 -9.36
CA GLY A 96 -17.03 -23.14 -8.90
C GLY A 96 -15.79 -23.98 -9.14
N SER A 97 -15.84 -25.25 -8.74
CA SER A 97 -14.82 -26.24 -9.04
C SER A 97 -15.32 -27.20 -10.12
N TYR A 98 -14.56 -27.33 -11.19
CA TYR A 98 -14.91 -28.14 -12.35
C TYR A 98 -13.89 -29.26 -12.53
N ALA A 99 -14.35 -30.51 -12.48
CA ALA A 99 -13.50 -31.65 -12.81
C ALA A 99 -13.34 -31.76 -14.32
N VAL A 100 -12.10 -31.88 -14.78
CA VAL A 100 -11.76 -32.06 -16.19
C VAL A 100 -10.95 -33.34 -16.33
N THR A 101 -11.44 -34.24 -17.16
CA THR A 101 -10.78 -35.53 -17.42
C THR A 101 -10.06 -35.48 -18.76
N VAL A 102 -8.76 -35.78 -18.74
CA VAL A 102 -7.94 -35.95 -19.93
C VAL A 102 -7.74 -37.43 -20.16
N THR A 103 -7.97 -37.88 -21.39
CA THR A 103 -7.73 -39.27 -21.81
C THR A 103 -6.68 -39.27 -22.92
N ALA A 104 -5.61 -40.03 -22.73
CA ALA A 104 -4.61 -40.32 -23.74
C ALA A 104 -4.84 -41.74 -24.29
N ARG A 105 -5.01 -41.87 -25.61
CA ARG A 105 -5.26 -43.13 -26.30
C ARG A 105 -4.15 -43.42 -27.30
N GLY A 106 -3.43 -44.51 -27.06
CA GLY A 106 -2.43 -45.05 -27.96
C GLY A 106 -3.05 -45.76 -29.17
N SER A 107 -2.33 -45.82 -30.28
CA SER A 107 -2.75 -46.52 -31.50
C SER A 107 -2.86 -48.05 -31.34
N ASP A 108 -2.28 -48.62 -30.29
CA ASP A 108 -2.41 -50.01 -29.85
C ASP A 108 -3.60 -50.25 -28.89
N GLY A 109 -4.38 -49.21 -28.59
CA GLY A 109 -5.51 -49.28 -27.66
C GLY A 109 -5.13 -49.04 -26.20
N GLN A 110 -3.87 -48.77 -25.86
CA GLN A 110 -3.52 -48.35 -24.49
C GLN A 110 -4.24 -47.04 -24.12
N VAL A 111 -4.85 -47.00 -22.94
CA VAL A 111 -5.55 -45.81 -22.43
C VAL A 111 -4.94 -45.38 -21.10
N LYS A 112 -4.65 -44.08 -20.97
CA LYS A 112 -4.28 -43.45 -19.69
C LYS A 112 -5.21 -42.28 -19.44
N THR A 113 -5.68 -42.12 -18.21
CA THR A 113 -6.55 -41.02 -17.81
C THR A 113 -5.89 -40.21 -16.70
N GLY A 114 -6.12 -38.90 -16.73
CA GLY A 114 -5.74 -37.98 -15.67
C GLY A 114 -6.89 -37.02 -15.39
N VAL A 115 -7.06 -36.63 -14.13
CA VAL A 115 -8.09 -35.69 -13.71
C VAL A 115 -7.41 -34.44 -13.17
N THR A 116 -7.88 -33.29 -13.62
CA THR A 116 -7.52 -31.99 -13.06
C THR A 116 -8.77 -31.29 -12.54
N VAL A 117 -8.60 -30.45 -11.52
CA VAL A 117 -9.67 -29.59 -11.02
C VAL A 117 -9.39 -28.16 -11.43
N VAL A 118 -10.29 -27.57 -12.21
CA VAL A 118 -10.28 -26.14 -12.52
C VAL A 118 -11.11 -25.42 -11.47
N THR A 119 -10.46 -24.64 -10.62
CA THR A 119 -11.12 -23.82 -9.61
C THR A 119 -11.29 -22.40 -10.15
N VAL A 120 -12.55 -21.96 -10.18
CA VAL A 120 -12.95 -20.65 -10.68
C VAL A 120 -13.43 -19.84 -9.50
N THR A 121 -12.51 -19.08 -8.94
CA THR A 121 -12.80 -18.18 -7.82
C THR A 121 -13.16 -16.83 -8.39
N ALA A 122 -14.25 -16.22 -7.91
CA ALA A 122 -14.52 -14.81 -8.21
C ALA A 122 -13.23 -14.01 -7.99
N ALA A 123 -12.89 -13.11 -8.91
CA ALA A 123 -11.87 -12.11 -8.61
C ALA A 123 -12.27 -11.51 -7.27
N GLN A 124 -11.39 -11.62 -6.27
CA GLN A 124 -11.61 -10.90 -5.02
C GLN A 124 -11.86 -9.45 -5.45
N GLN A 125 -13.04 -8.90 -5.14
CA GLN A 125 -13.14 -7.45 -5.04
C GLN A 125 -11.91 -7.03 -4.24
N PRO A 126 -11.14 -6.02 -4.68
CA PRO A 126 -9.96 -5.59 -3.96
C PRO A 126 -10.36 -5.50 -2.50
N GLN A 127 -9.83 -6.41 -1.67
CA GLN A 127 -9.92 -6.20 -0.23
C GLN A 127 -9.34 -4.81 -0.04
N PRO A 128 -9.95 -3.91 0.76
CA PRO A 128 -9.29 -2.66 1.11
C PRO A 128 -7.90 -3.07 1.56
N GLN A 129 -6.90 -2.69 0.76
CA GLN A 129 -5.50 -2.87 1.11
C GLN A 129 -5.42 -2.33 2.54
N PRO A 130 -4.81 -3.05 3.50
CA PRO A 130 -4.51 -2.42 4.77
C PRO A 130 -3.85 -1.11 4.39
N GLU A 131 -4.43 0.02 4.81
CA GLU A 131 -3.75 1.31 4.65
C GLU A 131 -2.29 1.05 5.04
N PRO A 132 -1.31 1.54 4.25
CA PRO A 132 0.08 1.44 4.68
C PRO A 132 0.07 1.83 6.15
N GLN A 133 0.38 0.88 7.05
CA GLN A 133 0.33 1.16 8.48
C GLN A 133 1.06 2.47 8.63
N PRO A 134 0.44 3.52 9.23
CA PRO A 134 1.07 4.81 9.36
C PRO A 134 2.47 4.50 9.89
N LYS A 135 3.49 4.74 9.07
CA LYS A 135 4.87 4.48 9.46
C LYS A 135 4.99 5.09 10.85
N PRO A 136 5.34 4.31 11.89
CA PRO A 136 5.19 4.76 13.27
C PRO A 136 5.70 6.17 13.37
N VAL A 137 4.83 7.09 13.81
CA VAL A 137 5.18 8.50 13.91
C VAL A 137 6.47 8.53 14.69
N PHE A 138 7.56 8.95 14.04
CA PHE A 138 8.82 9.10 14.73
C PHE A 138 8.68 10.34 15.60
N LEU A 139 8.22 10.13 16.82
CA LEU A 139 8.24 11.11 17.88
C LEU A 139 9.59 10.94 18.59
N PRO A 140 10.53 11.87 18.38
CA PRO A 140 11.79 11.81 19.08
C PRO A 140 11.58 12.04 20.57
N ALA A 141 12.30 11.28 21.39
CA ALA A 141 12.43 11.63 22.79
C ALA A 141 13.12 13.00 22.92
N PRO A 142 12.80 13.80 23.95
CA PRO A 142 13.51 15.06 24.20
C PRO A 142 15.02 14.82 24.28
N GLY A 143 15.81 15.66 23.60
CA GLY A 143 17.26 15.49 23.51
C GLY A 143 17.73 14.39 22.54
N ALA A 144 16.83 13.58 21.98
CA ALA A 144 17.19 12.58 20.97
C ALA A 144 17.68 13.26 19.70
N ALA A 145 18.66 12.61 19.08
CA ALA A 145 19.24 13.11 17.89
C ALA A 145 18.23 12.96 16.72
N VAL A 146 17.75 14.07 16.16
CA VAL A 146 16.82 14.11 15.01
C VAL A 146 17.32 14.87 13.78
N GLY A 147 17.31 14.17 12.65
CA GLY A 147 17.16 14.78 11.32
C GLY A 147 15.83 14.31 10.73
N SER A 148 15.53 14.67 9.48
CA SER A 148 14.28 14.34 8.76
C SER A 148 13.87 12.85 8.79
N GLY A 149 14.77 11.95 9.20
CA GLY A 149 14.54 10.51 9.33
C GLY A 149 14.59 9.77 8.01
N ASP A 150 15.05 10.43 6.94
CA ASP A 150 15.16 9.87 5.58
C ASP A 150 16.53 9.23 5.29
N GLY A 151 17.48 9.29 6.24
CA GLY A 151 18.82 8.70 6.12
C GLY A 151 19.80 9.49 5.24
N THR A 152 19.45 10.71 4.80
CA THR A 152 20.35 11.60 4.05
C THR A 152 21.25 12.42 4.98
N LYS A 153 22.23 13.16 4.43
CA LYS A 153 22.99 14.17 5.19
C LYS A 153 22.07 15.23 5.80
N GLU A 154 21.01 15.61 5.10
CA GLU A 154 19.94 16.49 5.61
C GLU A 154 19.12 15.81 6.72
N GLY A 155 19.04 14.49 6.68
CA GLY A 155 18.50 13.62 7.72
C GLY A 155 19.46 13.31 8.88
N THR A 156 20.66 13.91 8.90
CA THR A 156 21.57 13.82 10.04
C THR A 156 21.18 14.85 11.09
N VAL A 157 21.34 14.45 12.34
CA VAL A 157 20.96 15.25 13.48
C VAL A 157 21.96 16.37 13.66
N TYR A 158 21.47 17.60 13.55
CA TYR A 158 22.23 18.77 13.98
C TYR A 158 21.70 19.35 15.30
N VAL A 159 20.38 19.24 15.53
CA VAL A 159 19.73 19.86 16.69
C VAL A 159 18.60 18.97 17.21
N SER A 160 18.78 18.45 18.43
CA SER A 160 17.76 17.68 19.15
C SER A 160 16.58 18.55 19.60
N PRO A 161 15.34 18.01 19.70
CA PRO A 161 14.18 18.76 20.15
C PRO A 161 14.20 18.92 21.68
N SER A 162 13.64 20.02 22.17
CA SER A 162 13.23 20.17 23.56
C SER A 162 11.98 19.33 23.86
N ALA A 163 11.62 19.19 25.14
CA ALA A 163 10.39 18.50 25.52
C ALA A 163 9.14 19.19 24.94
N GLN A 164 9.15 20.52 24.96
CA GLN A 164 8.10 21.38 24.42
C GLN A 164 7.93 21.23 22.91
N GLU A 165 9.03 21.15 22.16
CA GLU A 165 8.99 20.97 20.70
C GLU A 165 8.53 19.56 20.31
N ALA A 166 8.95 18.54 21.07
CA ALA A 166 8.46 17.18 20.89
C ALA A 166 6.95 17.08 21.17
N GLU A 167 6.47 17.78 22.20
CA GLU A 167 5.04 17.85 22.52
C GLU A 167 4.25 18.56 21.41
N VAL A 168 4.73 19.69 20.90
CA VAL A 168 4.11 20.39 19.77
C VAL A 168 4.02 19.48 18.53
N LEU A 169 5.10 18.76 18.19
CA LEU A 169 5.07 17.79 17.08
C LEU A 169 4.00 16.71 17.31
N ALA A 170 3.92 16.17 18.52
CA ALA A 170 2.94 15.14 18.86
C ALA A 170 1.50 15.66 18.70
N LEU A 171 1.20 16.85 19.23
CA LEU A 171 -0.11 17.48 19.13
C LEU A 171 -0.48 17.84 17.69
N VAL A 172 0.45 18.40 16.92
CA VAL A 172 0.21 18.69 15.48
C VAL A 172 -0.05 17.42 14.70
N ASN A 173 0.71 16.36 14.94
CA ASN A 173 0.49 15.07 14.28
C ASN A 173 -0.81 14.41 14.71
N GLU A 174 -1.23 14.56 15.97
CA GLU A 174 -2.54 14.10 16.43
C GLU A 174 -3.67 14.81 15.66
N VAL A 175 -3.61 16.14 15.55
CA VAL A 175 -4.63 16.90 14.83
C VAL A 175 -4.63 16.54 13.35
N ARG A 176 -3.46 16.46 12.72
CA ARG A 176 -3.32 16.12 11.30
C ARG A 176 -3.87 14.73 10.97
N THR A 177 -3.60 13.75 11.82
CA THR A 177 -3.94 12.34 11.53
C THR A 177 -5.32 11.94 12.05
N LYS A 178 -5.81 12.56 13.13
CA LYS A 178 -7.03 12.14 13.82
C LYS A 178 -8.09 13.24 13.94
N GLY A 179 -7.72 14.50 13.73
CA GLY A 179 -8.63 15.63 13.96
C GLY A 179 -8.90 15.88 15.44
N THR A 180 -8.05 15.35 16.32
CA THR A 180 -8.15 15.49 17.78
C THR A 180 -6.97 16.24 18.35
N LEU A 181 -7.17 16.88 19.50
CA LEU A 181 -6.13 17.50 20.31
C LEU A 181 -6.27 16.95 21.74
N GLN A 182 -5.29 16.17 22.20
CA GLN A 182 -5.35 15.41 23.46
C GLN A 182 -6.58 14.48 23.56
N GLY A 183 -6.93 13.82 22.47
CA GLY A 183 -8.04 12.88 22.37
C GLY A 183 -9.43 13.52 22.24
N ALA A 184 -9.55 14.84 22.35
CA ALA A 184 -10.80 15.55 22.15
C ALA A 184 -10.94 16.04 20.69
N PRO A 185 -12.15 16.03 20.10
CA PRO A 185 -12.38 16.60 18.77
C PRO A 185 -11.92 18.06 18.68
N ALA A 186 -11.16 18.40 17.63
CA ALA A 186 -10.51 19.70 17.49
C ALA A 186 -10.74 20.38 16.13
N THR A 187 -11.62 19.84 15.28
CA THR A 187 -11.86 20.33 13.91
C THR A 187 -12.98 21.38 13.82
N ALA A 188 -13.90 21.41 14.77
CA ALA A 188 -15.01 22.37 14.77
C ALA A 188 -14.49 23.82 14.83
N GLY A 189 -15.02 24.69 13.97
CA GLY A 189 -14.60 26.09 13.86
C GLY A 189 -13.19 26.30 13.27
N THR A 190 -12.57 25.28 12.67
CA THR A 190 -11.26 25.37 12.02
C THR A 190 -11.39 25.42 10.50
N CYS A 191 -10.27 25.58 9.79
CA CYS A 191 -10.23 25.52 8.32
C CYS A 191 -10.63 24.16 7.70
N VAL A 192 -10.77 23.12 8.52
CA VAL A 192 -11.16 21.77 8.10
C VAL A 192 -12.47 21.31 8.77
N ASP A 193 -13.24 22.25 9.34
CA ASP A 193 -14.55 21.95 9.89
C ASP A 193 -15.43 21.30 8.81
N SER A 194 -16.07 20.18 9.17
CA SER A 194 -16.95 19.39 8.31
C SER A 194 -16.31 18.83 7.02
N SER A 195 -15.01 19.09 6.78
CA SER A 195 -14.25 18.63 5.62
C SER A 195 -12.93 17.96 6.01
N PHE A 196 -12.80 17.55 7.28
CA PHE A 196 -11.59 16.91 7.78
C PHE A 196 -11.32 15.60 7.03
N SER A 197 -10.09 15.46 6.56
CA SER A 197 -9.54 14.21 6.05
C SER A 197 -8.16 14.03 6.65
N PRO A 198 -7.82 12.84 7.20
CA PRO A 198 -6.49 12.56 7.73
C PRO A 198 -5.37 12.96 6.77
N ARG A 199 -4.32 13.57 7.33
CA ARG A 199 -3.08 13.94 6.63
C ARG A 199 -1.92 13.06 7.11
N PRO A 200 -0.90 12.83 6.25
CA PRO A 200 0.32 12.20 6.70
C PRO A 200 0.94 12.97 7.87
N ALA A 201 1.44 12.22 8.86
CA ALA A 201 2.22 12.79 9.95
C ALA A 201 3.48 13.48 9.41
N LEU A 202 3.87 14.55 10.07
CA LEU A 202 5.11 15.27 9.82
C LEU A 202 6.26 14.59 10.57
N THR A 203 7.44 14.59 9.96
CA THR A 203 8.71 14.26 10.61
C THR A 203 9.39 15.51 11.12
N TYR A 204 10.19 15.37 12.16
CA TYR A 204 10.94 16.49 12.73
C TYR A 204 12.21 16.77 11.92
N ASN A 205 12.48 18.05 11.64
CA ASN A 205 13.70 18.51 11.00
C ASN A 205 14.45 19.47 11.96
N GLY A 206 15.63 19.05 12.42
CA GLY A 206 16.44 19.81 13.38
C GLY A 206 16.98 21.14 12.83
N LEU A 207 17.21 21.26 11.53
CA LEU A 207 17.67 22.52 10.91
C LEU A 207 16.53 23.53 10.83
N PHE A 208 15.32 23.07 10.53
CA PHE A 208 14.11 23.91 10.59
C PHE A 208 13.85 24.36 12.02
N ALA A 209 14.04 23.48 13.01
CA ALA A 209 13.91 23.82 14.41
C ALA A 209 14.94 24.87 14.86
N PHE A 210 16.20 24.74 14.42
CA PHE A 210 17.21 25.76 14.69
C PHE A 210 16.80 27.13 14.15
N ALA A 211 16.38 27.19 12.88
CA ALA A 211 15.88 28.42 12.26
C ALA A 211 14.65 28.99 13.00
N ALA A 212 13.71 28.11 13.38
CA ALA A 212 12.52 28.49 14.13
C ALA A 212 12.85 29.03 15.54
N ARG A 213 13.83 28.43 16.25
CA ARG A 213 14.30 28.92 17.55
C ARG A 213 14.93 30.29 17.43
N LYS A 214 15.80 30.49 16.43
CA LYS A 214 16.41 31.81 16.17
C LYS A 214 15.34 32.87 15.89
N HIS A 215 14.32 32.52 15.12
CA HIS A 215 13.22 33.44 14.86
C HIS A 215 12.37 33.69 16.12
N ALA A 216 12.08 32.67 16.91
CA ALA A 216 11.37 32.83 18.18
C ALA A 216 12.16 33.74 19.14
N GLU A 217 13.48 33.58 19.25
CA GLU A 217 14.37 34.45 20.02
C GLU A 217 14.27 35.90 19.55
N TYR A 218 14.31 36.14 18.23
CA TYR A 218 14.11 37.47 17.66
C TYR A 218 12.74 38.05 18.02
N LEU A 219 11.65 37.34 17.73
CA LEU A 219 10.30 37.85 17.97
C LEU A 219 10.03 38.13 19.46
N ALA A 220 10.58 37.31 20.35
CA ALA A 220 10.42 37.47 21.79
C ALA A 220 11.23 38.65 22.35
N ASN A 221 12.39 38.99 21.77
CA ASN A 221 13.33 39.96 22.36
C ASN A 221 13.58 41.23 21.54
N ALA A 222 13.25 41.25 20.26
CA ALA A 222 13.26 42.43 19.39
C ALA A 222 11.85 43.00 19.15
N GLY A 223 10.81 42.31 19.63
CA GLY A 223 9.42 42.65 19.41
C GLY A 223 8.81 41.86 18.26
N TYR A 224 7.51 41.54 18.38
CA TYR A 224 6.85 40.59 17.48
C TYR A 224 6.67 41.13 16.05
N GLY A 225 6.49 42.44 15.87
CA GLY A 225 6.32 43.04 14.55
C GLY A 225 5.21 42.36 13.73
N ASP A 226 5.56 41.93 12.50
CA ASP A 226 4.64 41.19 11.61
C ASP A 226 4.62 39.67 11.84
N GLY A 227 5.46 39.14 12.75
CA GLY A 227 5.52 37.73 13.12
C GLY A 227 6.25 36.80 12.13
N HIS A 228 6.76 37.31 11.01
CA HIS A 228 7.40 36.51 9.96
C HIS A 228 8.76 37.06 9.50
N ASN A 229 8.94 38.38 9.56
CA ASN A 229 10.16 39.04 9.11
C ASN A 229 10.98 39.61 10.25
N GLU A 230 12.30 39.59 10.06
CA GLU A 230 13.24 40.25 10.95
C GLU A 230 13.70 41.55 10.28
N THR A 231 13.24 42.67 10.81
CA THR A 231 13.47 44.00 10.23
C THR A 231 14.57 44.78 10.95
N GLN A 232 14.86 44.44 12.21
CA GLN A 232 15.89 45.11 13.02
C GLN A 232 17.25 44.43 12.84
N THR A 233 17.92 44.70 11.72
CA THR A 233 19.22 44.07 11.37
C THR A 233 20.35 44.33 12.36
N GLY A 234 20.25 45.39 13.18
CA GLY A 234 21.20 45.69 14.26
C GLY A 234 20.91 44.97 15.59
N SER A 235 19.81 44.21 15.68
CA SER A 235 19.47 43.44 16.88
C SER A 235 20.47 42.29 17.07
N PRO A 236 20.92 41.99 18.31
CA PRO A 236 21.75 40.81 18.57
C PRO A 236 21.00 39.49 18.32
N TYR A 237 19.67 39.54 18.17
CA TYR A 237 18.82 38.40 17.86
C TYR A 237 18.55 38.25 16.35
N PHE A 238 19.02 39.19 15.52
CA PHE A 238 18.82 39.09 14.07
C PHE A 238 19.59 37.90 13.50
N TYR A 239 18.85 37.02 12.81
CA TYR A 239 19.39 35.83 12.18
C TYR A 239 19.18 35.83 10.66
N GLY A 240 18.03 36.31 10.19
CA GLY A 240 17.72 36.41 8.77
C GLY A 240 16.38 37.10 8.50
N ALA A 241 16.37 37.96 7.48
CA ALA A 241 15.25 38.87 7.20
C ALA A 241 13.90 38.17 6.98
N ASN A 242 13.90 36.95 6.45
CA ASN A 242 12.70 36.15 6.23
C ASN A 242 13.00 34.65 6.46
N MET A 243 11.93 33.85 6.52
CA MET A 243 12.00 32.40 6.75
C MET A 243 13.02 31.70 5.83
N THR A 244 13.00 32.00 4.52
CA THR A 244 13.93 31.37 3.56
C THR A 244 15.39 31.66 3.92
N ALA A 245 15.72 32.92 4.22
CA ALA A 245 17.07 33.31 4.63
C ALA A 245 17.50 32.60 5.93
N ARG A 246 16.59 32.48 6.91
CA ARG A 246 16.88 31.80 8.19
C ARG A 246 17.14 30.31 7.99
N VAL A 247 16.30 29.63 7.22
CA VAL A 247 16.47 28.20 6.96
C VAL A 247 17.74 27.92 6.16
N GLN A 248 17.99 28.67 5.08
CA GLN A 248 19.22 28.53 4.29
C GLN A 248 20.49 28.76 5.11
N ARG A 249 20.46 29.76 6.00
CA ARG A 249 21.56 30.03 6.92
C ARG A 249 21.75 28.88 7.92
N ALA A 250 20.67 28.31 8.45
CA ALA A 250 20.74 27.14 9.33
C ALA A 250 21.38 25.93 8.63
N TYR A 251 21.02 25.65 7.36
CA TYR A 251 21.68 24.63 6.55
C TYR A 251 23.19 24.90 6.40
N SER A 252 23.57 26.14 6.11
CA SER A 252 24.97 26.50 5.91
C SER A 252 25.79 26.40 7.21
N GLU A 253 25.29 26.96 8.32
CA GLU A 253 26.04 27.05 9.57
C GLU A 253 26.09 25.72 10.31
N GLN A 254 24.99 24.96 10.31
CA GLN A 254 24.90 23.73 11.09
C GLN A 254 25.36 22.50 10.30
N ALA A 255 25.07 22.47 8.99
CA ALA A 255 25.31 21.30 8.14
C ALA A 255 26.38 21.49 7.06
N GLY A 256 26.86 22.71 6.82
CA GLY A 256 27.75 23.01 5.70
C GLY A 256 27.08 22.82 4.34
N LEU A 257 25.75 22.92 4.28
CA LEU A 257 24.95 22.68 3.08
C LEU A 257 24.43 23.99 2.48
N SER A 258 24.29 24.00 1.15
CA SER A 258 23.63 25.07 0.40
C SER A 258 22.42 24.48 -0.30
N THR A 259 21.27 24.54 0.37
CA THR A 259 20.02 23.92 -0.10
C THR A 259 18.96 25.00 -0.29
N PRO A 260 18.28 25.06 -1.46
CA PRO A 260 17.13 25.93 -1.63
C PRO A 260 15.98 25.48 -0.73
N PHE A 261 15.22 26.43 -0.17
CA PHE A 261 14.12 26.12 0.73
C PHE A 261 12.78 26.56 0.14
N TYR A 262 11.79 25.67 0.19
CA TYR A 262 10.42 25.91 -0.24
C TYR A 262 9.44 25.42 0.83
N GLY A 263 8.85 26.35 1.56
CA GLY A 263 8.07 26.00 2.73
C GLY A 263 7.14 27.10 3.20
N SER A 264 6.66 26.95 4.42
CA SER A 264 5.89 27.99 5.10
C SER A 264 6.25 28.02 6.57
N GLU A 265 5.92 29.14 7.20
CA GLU A 265 6.15 29.38 8.61
C GLU A 265 4.85 29.90 9.22
N ILE A 266 4.59 29.48 10.46
CA ILE A 266 3.57 30.08 11.31
C ILE A 266 4.22 30.50 12.61
N SER A 267 3.73 31.58 13.18
CA SER A 267 4.17 32.04 14.49
C SER A 267 2.97 32.44 15.34
N THR A 268 3.15 32.45 16.65
CA THR A 268 2.21 33.05 17.60
C THR A 268 2.98 33.47 18.83
N ALA A 269 2.51 34.50 19.51
CA ALA A 269 3.03 34.91 20.81
C ALA A 269 1.96 34.85 21.90
N ALA A 270 2.37 35.11 23.14
CA ALA A 270 1.54 35.05 24.33
C ALA A 270 0.90 33.66 24.57
N ARG A 271 1.65 32.58 24.30
CA ARG A 271 1.23 31.20 24.55
C ARG A 271 2.27 30.50 25.40
N ASN A 272 1.87 30.04 26.58
CA ASN A 272 2.84 29.55 27.57
C ASN A 272 3.15 28.05 27.40
N ASP A 273 2.30 27.32 26.68
CA ASP A 273 2.45 25.89 26.46
C ASP A 273 2.11 25.45 25.02
N ALA A 274 2.48 24.20 24.73
CA ALA A 274 2.33 23.58 23.42
C ALA A 274 0.86 23.45 22.99
N GLN A 275 -0.03 23.10 23.93
CA GLN A 275 -1.44 22.88 23.65
C GLN A 275 -2.15 24.18 23.29
N GLU A 276 -1.94 25.23 24.06
CA GLU A 276 -2.48 26.56 23.82
C GLU A 276 -2.01 27.08 22.46
N THR A 277 -0.75 26.84 22.12
CA THR A 277 -0.13 27.20 20.84
C THR A 277 -0.80 26.49 19.67
N VAL A 278 -0.90 25.15 19.70
CA VAL A 278 -1.53 24.38 18.63
C VAL A 278 -3.00 24.75 18.48
N LYS A 279 -3.72 24.92 19.60
CA LYS A 279 -5.13 25.37 19.57
C LYS A 279 -5.26 26.74 18.91
N ALA A 280 -4.39 27.70 19.24
CA ALA A 280 -4.41 29.04 18.65
C ALA A 280 -4.17 29.01 17.13
N TRP A 281 -3.28 28.14 16.65
CA TRP A 281 -3.07 27.95 15.22
C TRP A 281 -4.26 27.30 14.51
N LEU A 282 -4.96 26.34 15.15
CA LEU A 282 -6.13 25.69 14.54
C LEU A 282 -7.32 26.62 14.33
N VAL A 283 -7.55 27.55 15.26
CA VAL A 283 -8.66 28.51 15.14
C VAL A 283 -8.35 29.68 14.20
N SER A 284 -7.08 29.87 13.82
CA SER A 284 -6.70 30.83 12.79
C SER A 284 -6.83 30.18 11.40
N PRO A 285 -7.70 30.68 10.50
CA PRO A 285 -7.90 30.07 9.19
C PRO A 285 -6.61 29.90 8.39
N VAL A 286 -5.71 30.90 8.42
CA VAL A 286 -4.45 30.87 7.67
C VAL A 286 -3.46 29.89 8.29
N HIS A 287 -3.31 29.89 9.62
CA HIS A 287 -2.40 28.95 10.28
C HIS A 287 -2.89 27.50 10.17
N CYS A 288 -4.19 27.28 10.33
CA CYS A 288 -4.80 25.97 10.14
C CYS A 288 -4.57 25.45 8.73
N GLN A 289 -4.71 26.30 7.70
CA GLN A 289 -4.44 25.88 6.31
C GLN A 289 -3.01 25.36 6.17
N VAL A 290 -2.01 26.07 6.70
CA VAL A 290 -0.60 25.63 6.71
C VAL A 290 -0.44 24.31 7.46
N LEU A 291 -1.00 24.20 8.67
CA LEU A 291 -0.97 22.99 9.49
C LEU A 291 -1.61 21.78 8.80
N MET A 292 -2.64 21.98 7.97
CA MET A 292 -3.42 20.93 7.33
C MET A 292 -3.03 20.66 5.87
N ARG A 293 -1.95 21.29 5.37
CA ARG A 293 -1.41 21.02 4.03
C ARG A 293 -0.97 19.57 3.87
N ALA A 294 -1.51 18.89 2.86
CA ALA A 294 -1.26 17.48 2.59
C ALA A 294 0.13 17.21 2.00
N ASP A 295 0.72 18.21 1.34
CA ASP A 295 2.02 18.11 0.69
C ASP A 295 3.20 18.24 1.66
N TYR A 296 3.01 18.80 2.86
CA TYR A 296 4.08 18.86 3.85
C TYR A 296 4.37 17.52 4.50
N LYS A 297 5.67 17.25 4.66
CA LYS A 297 6.23 16.03 5.24
C LYS A 297 7.12 16.31 6.44
N GLN A 298 7.66 17.52 6.55
CA GLN A 298 8.63 17.86 7.58
C GLN A 298 8.21 19.13 8.31
N MET A 299 8.55 19.22 9.59
CA MET A 299 8.47 20.45 10.38
C MET A 299 9.64 20.61 11.34
N GLY A 300 9.95 21.85 11.70
CA GLY A 300 10.76 22.19 12.86
C GLY A 300 10.10 23.30 13.64
N SER A 301 10.19 23.26 14.96
CA SER A 301 9.58 24.26 15.84
C SER A 301 10.62 24.84 16.79
N GLY A 302 10.37 26.07 17.24
CA GLY A 302 11.17 26.75 18.24
C GLY A 302 10.31 27.60 19.16
N MET A 303 10.76 27.75 20.40
CA MET A 303 10.13 28.59 21.40
C MET A 303 11.18 29.44 22.10
N ALA A 304 10.84 30.69 22.36
CA ALA A 304 11.63 31.58 23.21
C ALA A 304 10.71 32.41 24.09
N THR A 305 11.21 32.80 25.26
CA THR A 305 10.53 33.69 26.18
C THR A 305 11.33 34.97 26.32
N GLY A 306 10.67 36.11 26.16
CA GLY A 306 11.23 37.44 26.35
C GLY A 306 10.39 38.26 27.34
N PRO A 307 10.63 39.58 27.41
CA PRO A 307 9.83 40.47 28.25
C PRO A 307 8.34 40.40 27.91
N LEU A 308 7.48 40.60 28.92
CA LEU A 308 6.05 40.85 28.70
C LEU A 308 5.80 42.35 28.81
N ASN A 309 5.72 43.01 27.66
CA ASN A 309 5.35 44.42 27.56
C ASN A 309 4.58 44.69 26.24
N PRO A 310 3.26 44.41 26.21
CA PRO A 310 2.45 44.56 25.00
C PRO A 310 2.46 45.97 24.41
N SER A 311 2.63 46.99 25.24
CA SER A 311 2.71 48.39 24.79
C SER A 311 3.93 48.67 23.89
N GLN A 312 4.95 47.82 23.98
CA GLN A 312 6.17 47.88 23.17
C GLN A 312 6.28 46.70 22.20
N GLY A 313 5.21 45.93 22.00
CA GLY A 313 5.19 44.79 21.08
C GLY A 313 5.89 43.53 21.60
N PHE A 314 6.15 43.44 22.91
CA PHE A 314 6.70 42.24 23.54
C PHE A 314 5.59 41.44 24.22
N TRP A 315 5.44 40.19 23.81
CA TRP A 315 4.29 39.35 24.17
C TRP A 315 4.67 38.15 25.04
N GLY A 316 5.88 38.15 25.61
CA GLY A 316 6.39 37.03 26.40
C GLY A 316 6.78 35.83 25.53
N THR A 317 6.22 34.66 25.83
CA THR A 317 6.55 33.41 25.14
C THR A 317 6.04 33.42 23.70
N THR A 318 6.95 33.16 22.77
CA THR A 318 6.71 33.13 21.33
C THR A 318 7.10 31.78 20.75
N TRP A 319 6.26 31.28 19.85
CA TRP A 319 6.42 30.02 19.14
C TRP A 319 6.50 30.25 17.65
N VAL A 320 7.39 29.53 16.99
CA VAL A 320 7.56 29.51 15.54
C VAL A 320 7.60 28.06 15.08
N MET A 321 6.96 27.78 13.95
CA MET A 321 7.06 26.49 13.28
C MET A 321 7.27 26.68 11.78
N VAL A 322 8.22 25.93 11.24
CA VAL A 322 8.62 25.92 9.83
C VAL A 322 8.25 24.56 9.23
N PHE A 323 7.71 24.55 8.01
CA PHE A 323 7.27 23.37 7.30
C PHE A 323 7.92 23.26 5.92
N SER A 324 8.12 22.02 5.45
CA SER A 324 8.48 21.73 4.07
C SER A 324 7.78 20.47 3.57
N ARG A 325 7.73 20.36 2.24
CA ARG A 325 7.49 19.11 1.52
C ARG A 325 8.63 18.12 1.76
#